data_AF-X0HCR1-F1
#
_entry.id   AF-X0HCR1-F1
#
_cell.length_a   1.000
_cell.length_b   1.000
_cell.length_c   1.000
_cell.angle_alpha   90.00
_cell.angle_beta   90.00
_cell.angle_gamma   90.00
#
_symmetry.space_group_name_H-M   'P 1'
#
loop_
_entity.id
_entity.type
_entity.pdbx_description
1 polymer ?
#
loop_
_entity_poly.entity_id
_entity_poly.type
_entity_poly.pdbx_seq_one_letter_code
_entity_poly.pdbx_strand_id
1 'polypeptide(L)'
;MSGEIRTIARALRSASHNTLPNGDLAFLELQGRRLVEKIYDGEELKDQRMVATGLREGSTAAYAVAKDRVFAVYISDGGLIRVSEFDEDSEEWDDAEVEGLGDISVHDQSHITVAGLPSMNLVLYQAPDGTIKTIMHDKDSDRWTEEFNIPGSAATGTPIAGFSTDEALIVSFFGQDNEIHAHTRDFESGDWTDKTIPDSSFDDTVDSLIVAQDKDSGNFEAYVLSNNTVYNITKTGSRETVGAFSRDGDFVPSTKAESGGCYSNNWGNYCGGYTCYRGCSCGCGRGYLCGCYSCGCGCPRPRRCPPCW
;
A
#
# COMPACT_ATOMS: atom_id res chain seq x y z
N MET A 1 17.87 -4.16 -16.21
CA MET A 1 16.41 -4.08 -16.02
C MET A 1 16.20 -4.19 -14.52
N SER A 2 15.84 -3.09 -13.86
CA SER A 2 15.66 -3.11 -12.41
C SER A 2 14.43 -3.95 -12.08
N GLY A 3 14.59 -4.94 -11.20
CA GLY A 3 13.46 -5.71 -10.68
C GLY A 3 12.38 -4.81 -10.05
N GLU A 4 12.77 -3.62 -9.58
CA GLU A 4 11.91 -2.63 -8.93
C GLU A 4 10.68 -2.23 -9.76
N ILE A 5 10.85 -1.86 -11.04
CA ILE A 5 9.72 -1.43 -11.88
C ILE A 5 8.75 -2.58 -12.14
N ARG A 6 9.27 -3.80 -12.31
CA ARG A 6 8.42 -4.99 -12.46
C ARG A 6 7.61 -5.25 -11.20
N THR A 7 8.22 -5.04 -10.02
CA THR A 7 7.52 -5.19 -8.74
C THR A 7 6.47 -4.10 -8.54
N ILE A 8 6.73 -2.84 -8.92
CA ILE A 8 5.72 -1.76 -8.89
C ILE A 8 4.56 -2.11 -9.81
N ALA A 9 4.84 -2.51 -11.06
CA ALA A 9 3.81 -2.93 -11.98
C ALA A 9 2.98 -4.08 -11.41
N ARG A 10 3.62 -5.09 -10.81
CA ARG A 10 2.93 -6.19 -10.13
C ARG A 10 2.04 -5.67 -9.01
N ALA A 11 2.53 -4.81 -8.13
CA ALA A 11 1.73 -4.23 -7.05
C ALA A 11 0.54 -3.41 -7.54
N LEU A 12 0.68 -2.64 -8.62
CA LEU A 12 -0.44 -1.93 -9.24
C LEU A 12 -1.53 -2.87 -9.77
N ARG A 13 -1.17 -4.10 -10.17
CA ARG A 13 -2.14 -5.07 -10.67
C ARG A 13 -2.72 -5.94 -9.56
N SER A 14 -1.98 -6.09 -8.47
CA SER A 14 -2.45 -6.73 -7.26
C SER A 14 -3.44 -5.83 -6.52
N ALA A 15 -4.30 -6.43 -5.71
CA ALA A 15 -5.16 -5.70 -4.80
C ALA A 15 -4.32 -5.02 -3.69
N SER A 16 -3.30 -5.72 -3.20
CA SER A 16 -2.37 -5.23 -2.19
C SER A 16 -1.10 -6.08 -2.17
N HIS A 17 -0.09 -5.62 -1.45
CA HIS A 17 1.17 -6.31 -1.28
C HIS A 17 1.72 -6.13 0.13
N ASN A 18 2.54 -7.08 0.55
CA ASN A 18 3.27 -7.04 1.81
C ASN A 18 4.67 -7.65 1.63
N THR A 19 5.59 -7.32 2.52
CA THR A 19 6.90 -7.97 2.59
C THR A 19 6.95 -8.81 3.85
N LEU A 20 7.12 -10.11 3.68
CA LEU A 20 7.19 -11.06 4.79
C LEU A 20 8.52 -10.91 5.55
N PRO A 21 8.61 -11.35 6.82
CA PRO A 21 9.84 -11.22 7.62
C PRO A 21 11.08 -11.87 7.00
N ASN A 22 10.88 -12.88 6.15
CA ASN A 22 11.95 -13.57 5.43
C ASN A 22 12.41 -12.84 4.15
N GLY A 23 11.77 -11.72 3.78
CA GLY A 23 12.05 -10.94 2.58
C GLY A 23 11.24 -11.34 1.35
N ASP A 24 10.42 -12.40 1.43
CA ASP A 24 9.51 -12.78 0.34
C ASP A 24 8.42 -11.71 0.15
N LEU A 25 7.95 -11.57 -1.10
CA LEU A 25 6.91 -10.63 -1.47
C LEU A 25 5.56 -11.34 -1.54
N ALA A 26 4.63 -10.95 -0.69
CA ALA A 26 3.25 -11.45 -0.71
C ALA A 26 2.35 -10.47 -1.46
N PHE A 27 1.49 -10.96 -2.33
CA PHE A 27 0.52 -10.17 -3.08
C PHE A 27 -0.89 -10.75 -2.90
N LEU A 28 -1.85 -9.89 -2.57
CA LEU A 28 -3.26 -10.22 -2.71
C LEU A 28 -3.68 -10.01 -4.16
N GLU A 29 -4.20 -11.04 -4.81
CA GLU A 29 -4.67 -11.00 -6.18
C GLU A 29 -6.13 -11.45 -6.28
N LEU A 30 -6.90 -10.76 -7.10
CA LEU A 30 -8.28 -11.10 -7.39
C LEU A 30 -8.35 -12.06 -8.57
N GLN A 31 -9.02 -13.19 -8.36
CA GLN A 31 -9.28 -14.20 -9.38
C GLN A 31 -10.79 -14.42 -9.49
N GLY A 32 -11.46 -13.53 -10.23
CA GLY A 32 -12.92 -13.44 -10.25
C GLY A 32 -13.44 -13.02 -8.87
N ARG A 33 -14.22 -13.88 -8.23
CA ARG A 33 -14.81 -13.65 -6.89
C ARG A 33 -14.00 -14.28 -5.76
N ARG A 34 -12.71 -14.52 -6.00
CA ARG A 34 -11.79 -15.14 -5.05
C ARG A 34 -10.63 -14.20 -4.78
N LEU A 35 -10.22 -14.15 -3.52
CA LEU A 35 -8.99 -13.49 -3.10
C LEU A 35 -7.94 -14.56 -2.85
N VAL A 36 -6.78 -14.38 -3.46
CA VAL A 36 -5.68 -15.34 -3.38
C VAL A 36 -4.43 -14.58 -2.97
N GLU A 37 -3.71 -15.10 -2.00
CA GLU A 37 -2.38 -14.64 -1.65
C GLU A 37 -1.36 -15.41 -2.50
N LYS A 38 -0.43 -14.71 -3.14
CA LYS A 38 0.71 -15.29 -3.85
C LYS A 38 2.01 -14.80 -3.25
N ILE A 39 2.90 -15.73 -2.93
CA ILE A 39 4.18 -15.45 -2.29
C ILE A 39 5.30 -15.67 -3.31
N TYR A 40 6.17 -14.67 -3.46
CA TYR A 40 7.28 -14.69 -4.41
C TYR A 40 8.63 -14.53 -3.74
N ASP A 41 9.63 -15.25 -4.24
CA ASP A 41 11.05 -14.98 -4.01
C ASP A 41 11.61 -14.23 -5.21
N GLY A 42 11.63 -12.90 -5.10
CA GLY A 42 11.87 -12.03 -6.25
C GLY A 42 10.84 -12.23 -7.36
N GLU A 43 11.22 -12.97 -8.40
CA GLU A 43 10.35 -13.24 -9.56
C GLU A 43 9.71 -14.64 -9.54
N GLU A 44 10.19 -15.56 -8.70
CA GLU A 44 9.70 -16.94 -8.65
C GLU A 44 8.51 -17.07 -7.70
N LEU A 45 7.40 -17.65 -8.17
CA LEU A 45 6.25 -17.98 -7.32
C LEU A 45 6.61 -19.17 -6.43
N LYS A 46 6.64 -18.95 -5.12
CA LYS A 46 6.91 -19.98 -4.11
C LYS A 46 5.64 -20.68 -3.66
N ASP A 47 4.60 -19.90 -3.37
CA ASP A 47 3.39 -20.41 -2.73
C ASP A 47 2.15 -19.61 -3.14
N GLN A 48 0.99 -20.23 -3.00
CA GLN A 48 -0.30 -19.64 -3.30
C GLN A 48 -1.38 -20.17 -2.34
N ARG A 49 -2.09 -19.25 -1.67
CA ARG A 49 -3.09 -19.57 -0.64
C ARG A 49 -4.43 -18.93 -0.95
N MET A 50 -5.52 -19.64 -0.67
CA MET A 50 -6.86 -19.05 -0.74
C MET A 50 -7.05 -18.15 0.49
N VAL A 51 -7.48 -16.91 0.27
CA VAL A 51 -7.74 -15.96 1.36
C VAL A 51 -9.24 -15.89 1.65
N ALA A 52 -10.04 -15.70 0.60
CA ALA A 52 -11.48 -15.57 0.73
C ALA A 52 -12.21 -15.89 -0.57
N THR A 53 -13.51 -16.16 -0.46
CA THR A 53 -14.43 -16.35 -1.60
C THR A 53 -15.66 -15.45 -1.44
N GLY A 54 -16.41 -15.25 -2.53
CA GLY A 54 -17.60 -14.40 -2.49
C GLY A 54 -17.28 -12.90 -2.50
N LEU A 55 -16.15 -12.52 -3.11
CA LEU A 55 -15.80 -11.11 -3.28
C LEU A 55 -16.66 -10.45 -4.34
N ARG A 56 -16.88 -9.14 -4.17
CA ARG A 56 -17.46 -8.31 -5.23
C ARG A 56 -16.51 -8.26 -6.43
N GLU A 57 -17.05 -8.45 -7.63
CA GLU A 57 -16.27 -8.36 -8.86
C GLU A 57 -15.76 -6.93 -9.08
N GLY A 58 -14.51 -6.81 -9.52
CA GLY A 58 -13.87 -5.51 -9.74
C GLY A 58 -13.60 -4.71 -8.46
N SER A 59 -13.74 -5.32 -7.28
CA SER A 59 -13.36 -4.68 -6.02
C SER A 59 -11.84 -4.66 -5.83
N THR A 60 -11.35 -4.08 -4.73
CA THR A 60 -9.99 -4.30 -4.21
C THR A 60 -10.03 -4.99 -2.84
N ALA A 61 -8.84 -5.27 -2.30
CA ALA A 61 -8.57 -5.82 -0.99
C ALA A 61 -7.24 -5.23 -0.48
N ALA A 62 -6.97 -5.30 0.83
CA ALA A 62 -5.80 -4.70 1.45
C ALA A 62 -5.24 -5.55 2.59
N TYR A 63 -3.91 -5.62 2.70
CA TYR A 63 -3.29 -6.17 3.91
C TYR A 63 -3.39 -5.19 5.08
N ALA A 64 -3.65 -5.70 6.27
CA ALA A 64 -3.43 -5.01 7.53
C ALA A 64 -2.55 -5.89 8.43
N VAL A 65 -1.57 -5.29 9.10
CA VAL A 65 -0.63 -6.05 9.96
C VAL A 65 -0.73 -5.51 11.38
N ALA A 66 -0.97 -6.38 12.36
CA ALA A 66 -1.00 -6.02 13.77
C ALA A 66 -0.09 -6.96 14.57
N LYS A 67 1.08 -6.45 14.98
CA LYS A 67 2.11 -7.24 15.66
C LYS A 67 2.58 -8.40 14.77
N ASP A 68 2.30 -9.63 15.17
CA ASP A 68 2.56 -10.90 14.49
C ASP A 68 1.38 -11.36 13.62
N ARG A 69 0.23 -10.69 13.72
CA ARG A 69 -1.00 -11.07 12.98
C ARG A 69 -1.08 -10.34 11.65
N VAL A 70 -1.58 -11.05 10.64
CA VAL A 70 -1.80 -10.52 9.29
C VAL A 70 -3.27 -10.71 8.91
N PHE A 71 -3.88 -9.64 8.43
CA PHE A 71 -5.26 -9.62 7.98
C PHE A 71 -5.33 -9.22 6.51
N ALA A 72 -6.35 -9.74 5.84
CA ALA A 72 -6.80 -9.29 4.53
C ALA A 72 -8.18 -8.66 4.70
N VAL A 73 -8.28 -7.37 4.39
CA VAL A 73 -9.54 -6.62 4.41
C VAL A 73 -10.06 -6.52 2.99
N TYR A 74 -11.31 -6.89 2.75
CA TYR A 74 -11.89 -6.95 1.40
C TYR A 74 -13.38 -6.62 1.39
N ILE A 75 -13.95 -6.48 0.19
CA ILE A 75 -15.37 -6.21 0.01
C ILE A 75 -16.07 -7.47 -0.51
N SER A 76 -17.01 -7.97 0.28
CA SER A 76 -17.90 -9.07 -0.09
C SER A 76 -18.85 -8.67 -1.21
N ASP A 77 -19.44 -9.66 -1.86
CA ASP A 77 -20.43 -9.47 -2.90
C ASP A 77 -21.73 -8.76 -2.47
N GLY A 78 -22.04 -8.79 -1.18
CA GLY A 78 -23.10 -8.00 -0.57
C GLY A 78 -22.75 -6.51 -0.40
N GLY A 79 -21.56 -6.06 -0.84
CA GLY A 79 -21.11 -4.68 -0.66
C GLY A 79 -20.72 -4.34 0.77
N LEU A 80 -20.32 -5.36 1.55
CA LEU A 80 -19.89 -5.21 2.94
C LEU A 80 -18.39 -5.43 3.10
N ILE A 81 -17.74 -4.65 3.97
CA ILE A 81 -16.36 -4.91 4.39
C ILE A 81 -16.29 -6.20 5.20
N ARG A 82 -15.30 -7.03 4.90
CA ARG A 82 -14.98 -8.29 5.58
C ARG A 82 -13.48 -8.37 5.84
N VAL A 83 -13.11 -9.23 6.79
CA VAL A 83 -11.73 -9.45 7.19
C VAL A 83 -11.48 -10.96 7.23
N SER A 84 -10.32 -11.38 6.73
CA SER A 84 -9.76 -12.70 6.99
C SER A 84 -8.44 -12.52 7.71
N GLU A 85 -8.10 -13.45 8.59
CA GLU A 85 -6.85 -13.49 9.34
C GLU A 85 -6.04 -14.72 8.95
N PHE A 86 -4.72 -14.57 8.86
CA PHE A 86 -3.82 -15.68 8.61
C PHE A 86 -3.50 -16.40 9.93
N ASP A 87 -3.77 -17.71 9.97
CA ASP A 87 -3.40 -18.60 11.08
C ASP A 87 -2.05 -19.26 10.80
N GLU A 88 -1.03 -18.89 11.58
CA GLU A 88 0.32 -19.45 11.44
C GLU A 88 0.40 -20.94 11.78
N ASP A 89 -0.52 -21.48 12.61
CA ASP A 89 -0.48 -22.89 13.01
C ASP A 89 -0.99 -23.81 11.90
N SER A 90 -2.02 -23.37 11.16
CA SER A 90 -2.60 -24.12 10.03
C SER A 90 -2.01 -23.72 8.68
N GLU A 91 -1.30 -22.60 8.60
CA GLU A 91 -0.85 -21.94 7.35
C GLU A 91 -2.00 -21.60 6.39
N GLU A 92 -3.21 -21.37 6.93
CA GLU A 92 -4.42 -21.04 6.18
C GLU A 92 -5.01 -19.68 6.58
N TRP A 93 -5.90 -19.16 5.75
CA TRP A 93 -6.65 -17.93 6.04
C TRP A 93 -8.04 -18.28 6.54
N ASP A 94 -8.43 -17.70 7.68
CA ASP A 94 -9.72 -17.88 8.31
C ASP A 94 -10.54 -16.59 8.29
N ASP A 95 -11.88 -16.70 8.30
CA ASP A 95 -12.76 -15.55 8.45
C ASP A 95 -12.60 -14.93 9.84
N ALA A 96 -12.42 -13.61 9.88
CA ALA A 96 -12.27 -12.84 11.12
C ALA A 96 -13.43 -11.85 11.31
N GLU A 97 -13.84 -11.66 12.56
CA GLU A 97 -14.89 -10.70 12.90
C GLU A 97 -14.33 -9.28 13.05
N VAL A 98 -15.10 -8.29 12.60
CA VAL A 98 -14.80 -6.87 12.80
C VAL A 98 -15.36 -6.45 14.17
N GLU A 99 -14.72 -6.92 15.24
CA GLU A 99 -15.22 -6.73 16.60
C GLU A 99 -15.43 -5.24 16.96
N GLY A 100 -16.64 -4.91 17.40
CA GLY A 100 -17.00 -3.54 17.81
C GLY A 100 -17.74 -2.73 16.76
N LEU A 101 -17.81 -3.21 15.50
CA LEU A 101 -18.62 -2.64 14.44
C LEU A 101 -19.70 -3.61 13.97
N GLY A 102 -20.80 -3.06 13.47
CA GLY A 102 -21.80 -3.84 12.73
C GLY A 102 -21.39 -4.03 11.27
N ASP A 103 -22.35 -4.40 10.43
CA ASP A 103 -22.14 -4.46 8.99
C ASP A 103 -21.79 -3.07 8.43
N ILE A 104 -20.65 -2.99 7.73
CA ILE A 104 -20.19 -1.76 7.09
C ILE A 104 -20.45 -1.85 5.59
N SER A 105 -21.44 -1.10 5.11
CA SER A 105 -21.74 -0.98 3.69
C SER A 105 -20.83 0.03 2.99
N VAL A 106 -20.45 -0.27 1.75
CA VAL A 106 -19.60 0.58 0.91
C VAL A 106 -20.32 0.98 -0.38
N HIS A 107 -19.80 1.99 -1.08
CA HIS A 107 -20.27 2.32 -2.43
C HIS A 107 -20.08 1.13 -3.38
N ASP A 108 -20.97 0.95 -4.36
CA ASP A 108 -20.94 -0.19 -5.31
C ASP A 108 -19.64 -0.28 -6.14
N GLN A 109 -18.98 0.86 -6.33
CA GLN A 109 -17.69 0.99 -7.03
C GLN A 109 -16.52 1.25 -6.08
N SER A 110 -16.72 1.13 -4.77
CA SER A 110 -15.71 1.48 -3.76
C SER A 110 -14.42 0.67 -3.92
N HIS A 111 -13.30 1.33 -3.69
CA HIS A 111 -12.02 0.66 -3.44
C HIS A 111 -11.71 0.68 -1.95
N ILE A 112 -10.97 -0.33 -1.50
CA ILE A 112 -10.43 -0.44 -0.16
C ILE A 112 -8.90 -0.38 -0.20
N THR A 113 -8.31 0.29 0.78
CA THR A 113 -6.88 0.29 1.06
C THR A 113 -6.65 0.39 2.57
N VAL A 114 -5.43 0.11 3.01
CA VAL A 114 -5.03 0.20 4.43
C VAL A 114 -3.81 1.09 4.56
N ALA A 115 -3.89 2.09 5.43
CA ALA A 115 -2.73 2.82 5.93
C ALA A 115 -2.30 2.23 7.28
N GLY A 116 -1.12 1.64 7.34
CA GLY A 116 -0.55 1.11 8.58
C GLY A 116 0.11 2.20 9.41
N LEU A 117 -0.22 2.25 10.71
CA LEU A 117 0.47 3.06 11.72
C LEU A 117 1.03 2.13 12.83
N PRO A 118 1.93 2.60 13.70
CA PRO A 118 2.53 1.74 14.73
C PRO A 118 1.49 1.15 15.69
N SER A 119 0.49 1.92 16.09
CA SER A 119 -0.55 1.51 17.05
C SER A 119 -1.87 1.07 16.42
N MET A 120 -2.09 1.35 15.13
CA MET A 120 -3.39 1.13 14.48
C MET A 120 -3.26 0.83 12.99
N ASN A 121 -4.27 0.19 12.40
CA ASN A 121 -4.46 0.18 10.95
C ASN A 121 -5.68 1.05 10.61
N LEU A 122 -5.58 1.82 9.53
CA LEU A 122 -6.70 2.63 9.03
C LEU A 122 -7.17 2.05 7.70
N VAL A 123 -8.35 1.45 7.70
CA VAL A 123 -9.04 0.97 6.49
C VAL A 123 -9.77 2.15 5.87
N LEU A 124 -9.43 2.47 4.63
CA LEU A 124 -9.97 3.58 3.86
C LEU A 124 -10.87 3.04 2.76
N TYR A 125 -12.08 3.59 2.64
CA TYR A 125 -13.06 3.15 1.66
C TYR A 125 -14.01 4.27 1.27
N GLN A 126 -14.62 4.16 0.08
CA GLN A 126 -15.72 5.03 -0.32
C GLN A 126 -17.06 4.51 0.22
N ALA A 127 -17.75 5.31 1.02
CA ALA A 127 -19.07 5.02 1.57
C ALA A 127 -20.18 5.26 0.52
N PRO A 128 -21.42 4.74 0.73
CA PRO A 128 -22.52 4.87 -0.24
C PRO A 128 -22.87 6.30 -0.65
N ASP A 129 -22.55 7.30 0.19
CA ASP A 129 -22.75 8.73 -0.10
C ASP A 129 -21.61 9.36 -0.93
N GLY A 130 -20.61 8.57 -1.32
CA GLY A 130 -19.45 8.99 -2.10
C GLY A 130 -18.28 9.53 -1.27
N THR A 131 -18.45 9.71 0.05
CA THR A 131 -17.38 10.20 0.93
C THR A 131 -16.34 9.11 1.18
N ILE A 132 -15.07 9.51 1.34
CA ILE A 132 -14.03 8.58 1.79
C ILE A 132 -14.04 8.54 3.32
N LYS A 133 -14.32 7.37 3.87
CA LYS A 133 -14.41 7.10 5.31
C LYS A 133 -13.27 6.22 5.78
N THR A 134 -13.07 6.24 7.09
CA THR A 134 -12.03 5.48 7.77
C THR A 134 -12.61 4.59 8.85
N ILE A 135 -12.15 3.34 8.90
CA ILE A 135 -12.30 2.46 10.07
C ILE A 135 -10.91 2.25 10.65
N MET A 136 -10.79 2.38 11.97
CA MET A 136 -9.58 2.06 12.71
C MET A 136 -9.66 0.66 13.27
N HIS A 137 -8.56 -0.08 13.15
CA HIS A 137 -8.25 -1.27 13.94
C HIS A 137 -7.14 -0.93 14.93
N ASP A 138 -7.46 -0.94 16.22
CA ASP A 138 -6.49 -0.71 17.30
C ASP A 138 -5.69 -2.00 17.56
N LYS A 139 -4.36 -1.95 17.39
CA LYS A 139 -3.49 -3.15 17.44
C LYS A 139 -3.26 -3.67 18.86
N ASP A 140 -3.64 -2.91 19.88
CA ASP A 140 -3.45 -3.29 21.28
C ASP A 140 -4.69 -3.91 21.90
N SER A 141 -5.85 -3.34 21.61
CA SER A 141 -7.14 -3.81 22.08
C SER A 141 -7.85 -4.75 21.10
N ASP A 142 -7.36 -4.84 19.87
CA ASP A 142 -7.94 -5.60 18.76
C ASP A 142 -9.35 -5.15 18.36
N ARG A 143 -9.72 -3.91 18.70
CA ARG A 143 -11.06 -3.36 18.46
C ARG A 143 -11.10 -2.56 17.18
N TRP A 144 -12.25 -2.64 16.52
CA TRP A 144 -12.57 -1.85 15.34
C TRP A 144 -13.51 -0.69 15.70
N THR A 145 -13.24 0.50 15.19
CA THR A 145 -14.08 1.69 15.40
C THR A 145 -14.19 2.53 14.12
N GLU A 146 -15.32 3.21 13.95
CA GLU A 146 -15.41 4.29 12.96
C GLU A 146 -14.59 5.49 13.46
N GLU A 147 -13.91 6.17 12.54
CA GLU A 147 -13.10 7.34 12.86
C GLU A 147 -13.61 8.58 12.12
N PHE A 148 -12.74 9.19 11.31
CA PHE A 148 -12.97 10.44 10.61
C PHE A 148 -13.15 10.22 9.10
N ASN A 149 -13.80 11.20 8.49
CA ASN A 149 -13.92 11.29 7.03
C ASN A 149 -12.70 12.03 6.46
N ILE A 150 -12.25 11.61 5.28
CA ILE A 150 -11.24 12.35 4.54
C ILE A 150 -11.93 13.53 3.84
N PRO A 151 -11.44 14.77 4.01
CA PRO A 151 -12.04 15.93 3.35
C PRO A 151 -11.82 15.86 1.84
N GLY A 152 -12.66 16.58 1.08
CA GLY A 152 -12.58 16.63 -0.38
C GLY A 152 -13.77 15.98 -1.07
N SER A 153 -13.88 16.20 -2.39
CA SER A 153 -14.94 15.63 -3.22
C SER A 153 -14.37 14.51 -4.08
N ALA A 154 -14.33 13.30 -3.53
CA ALA A 154 -13.83 12.12 -4.24
C ALA A 154 -14.70 11.81 -5.47
N ALA A 155 -14.06 11.44 -6.57
CA ALA A 155 -14.74 10.84 -7.70
C ALA A 155 -15.32 9.47 -7.31
N THR A 156 -16.47 9.14 -7.87
CA THR A 156 -17.10 7.83 -7.66
C THR A 156 -16.19 6.72 -8.19
N GLY A 157 -15.92 5.73 -7.36
CA GLY A 157 -15.07 4.59 -7.70
C GLY A 157 -13.60 4.95 -7.87
N THR A 158 -13.14 6.03 -7.27
CA THR A 158 -11.73 6.39 -7.31
C THR A 158 -10.85 5.34 -6.60
N PRO A 159 -9.68 4.96 -7.15
CA PRO A 159 -8.68 4.20 -6.39
C PRO A 159 -8.12 5.07 -5.26
N ILE A 160 -7.82 4.42 -4.12
CA ILE A 160 -7.36 5.10 -2.91
C ILE A 160 -5.95 4.61 -2.57
N ALA A 161 -5.03 5.53 -2.35
CA ALA A 161 -3.72 5.27 -1.79
C ALA A 161 -3.63 5.89 -0.39
N GLY A 162 -3.12 5.15 0.59
CA GLY A 162 -2.98 5.62 1.96
C GLY A 162 -1.65 5.18 2.56
N PHE A 163 -0.96 6.09 3.23
CA PHE A 163 0.26 5.78 3.99
C PHE A 163 0.50 6.80 5.09
N SER A 164 1.34 6.44 6.06
CA SER A 164 1.74 7.33 7.16
C SER A 164 3.19 7.80 6.97
N THR A 165 3.46 9.00 7.46
CA THR A 165 4.80 9.48 7.75
C THR A 165 5.03 9.46 9.26
N ASP A 166 6.14 10.02 9.73
CA ASP A 166 6.38 10.18 11.16
C ASP A 166 5.47 11.25 11.80
N GLU A 167 4.88 12.13 10.99
CA GLU A 167 4.16 13.33 11.44
C GLU A 167 2.70 13.38 10.96
N ALA A 168 2.34 12.65 9.90
CA ALA A 168 1.04 12.77 9.28
C ALA A 168 0.51 11.48 8.63
N LEU A 169 -0.81 11.40 8.48
CA LEU A 169 -1.48 10.47 7.56
C LEU A 169 -1.64 11.16 6.21
N ILE A 170 -1.32 10.45 5.13
CA ILE A 170 -1.53 10.91 3.76
C ILE A 170 -2.51 9.95 3.08
N VAL A 171 -3.57 10.51 2.51
CA VAL A 171 -4.56 9.78 1.71
C VAL A 171 -4.71 10.48 0.38
N SER A 172 -4.57 9.72 -0.70
CA SER A 172 -4.66 10.22 -2.06
C SER A 172 -5.72 9.48 -2.86
N PHE A 173 -6.49 10.25 -3.63
CA PHE A 173 -7.51 9.76 -4.54
C PHE A 173 -7.82 10.81 -5.61
N PHE A 174 -8.54 10.42 -6.65
CA PHE A 174 -9.04 11.32 -7.67
C PHE A 174 -10.22 12.14 -7.17
N GLY A 175 -10.14 13.45 -7.33
CA GLY A 175 -11.26 14.37 -7.13
C GLY A 175 -12.27 14.32 -8.28
N GLN A 176 -13.44 14.95 -8.08
CA GLN A 176 -14.45 15.12 -9.13
C GLN A 176 -13.97 15.96 -10.32
N ASP A 177 -12.90 16.74 -10.14
CA ASP A 177 -12.16 17.45 -11.17
C ASP A 177 -11.19 16.55 -11.96
N ASN A 178 -11.14 15.25 -11.64
CA ASN A 178 -10.34 14.23 -12.29
C ASN A 178 -8.82 14.42 -12.11
N GLU A 179 -8.40 15.08 -11.03
CA GLU A 179 -6.99 15.18 -10.63
C GLU A 179 -6.75 14.40 -9.34
N ILE A 180 -5.50 13.96 -9.09
CA ILE A 180 -5.14 13.29 -7.84
C ILE A 180 -4.92 14.35 -6.77
N HIS A 181 -5.70 14.28 -5.69
CA HIS A 181 -5.53 15.07 -4.48
C HIS A 181 -4.80 14.26 -3.41
N ALA A 182 -3.88 14.89 -2.69
CA ALA A 182 -3.19 14.32 -1.54
C ALA A 182 -3.60 15.06 -0.26
N HIS A 183 -4.50 14.45 0.49
CA HIS A 183 -5.00 14.94 1.76
C HIS A 183 -4.05 14.50 2.88
N THR A 184 -3.46 15.48 3.57
CA THR A 184 -2.50 15.24 4.65
C THR A 184 -3.11 15.67 5.97
N ARG A 185 -3.24 14.74 6.92
CA ARG A 185 -3.69 14.99 8.28
C ARG A 185 -2.51 14.97 9.24
N ASP A 186 -2.23 16.12 9.83
CA ASP A 186 -1.19 16.25 10.85
C ASP A 186 -1.59 15.49 12.13
N PHE A 187 -0.69 14.70 12.70
CA PHE A 187 -0.99 13.87 13.88
C PHE A 187 -1.07 14.67 15.19
N GLU A 188 -0.41 15.82 15.29
CA GLU A 188 -0.39 16.63 16.51
C GLU A 188 -1.63 17.52 16.62
N SER A 189 -1.92 18.27 15.56
CA SER A 189 -3.05 19.21 15.49
C SER A 189 -4.35 18.54 15.06
N GLY A 190 -4.28 17.46 14.27
CA GLY A 190 -5.43 16.86 13.60
C GLY A 190 -5.94 17.63 12.39
N ASP A 191 -5.26 18.72 11.99
CA ASP A 191 -5.64 19.56 10.87
C ASP A 191 -5.37 18.89 9.52
N TRP A 192 -6.22 19.20 8.54
CA TRP A 192 -6.10 18.71 7.18
C TRP A 192 -5.53 19.78 6.25
N THR A 193 -4.64 19.34 5.37
CA THR A 193 -4.21 20.10 4.19
C THR A 193 -4.45 19.27 2.93
N ASP A 194 -4.55 19.94 1.79
CA ASP A 194 -4.74 19.32 0.49
C ASP A 194 -3.72 19.86 -0.52
N LYS A 195 -3.21 18.97 -1.38
CA LYS A 195 -2.35 19.30 -2.50
C LYS A 195 -2.74 18.47 -3.71
N THR A 196 -3.04 19.14 -4.82
CA THR A 196 -3.19 18.49 -6.12
C THR A 196 -1.81 18.06 -6.65
N ILE A 197 -1.70 16.81 -7.08
CA ILE A 197 -0.52 16.30 -7.79
C ILE A 197 -0.59 16.81 -9.24
N PRO A 198 0.43 17.51 -9.76
CA PRO A 198 0.40 18.01 -11.15
C PRO A 198 0.37 16.89 -12.20
N ASP A 199 -0.14 17.18 -13.40
CA ASP A 199 -0.21 16.25 -14.54
C ASP A 199 -0.87 14.89 -14.21
N SER A 200 -1.85 14.92 -13.30
CA SER A 200 -2.47 13.73 -12.73
C SER A 200 -3.84 13.38 -13.29
N SER A 201 -4.32 14.06 -14.33
CA SER A 201 -5.61 13.78 -14.95
C SER A 201 -5.55 12.72 -16.05
N PHE A 202 -6.55 11.84 -16.08
CA PHE A 202 -6.63 10.71 -17.03
C PHE A 202 -7.97 10.70 -17.76
N ASP A 203 -7.94 10.54 -19.08
CA ASP A 203 -9.18 10.44 -19.88
C ASP A 203 -9.84 9.05 -19.75
N ASP A 204 -9.03 8.03 -19.47
CA ASP A 204 -9.44 6.65 -19.27
C ASP A 204 -9.72 6.35 -17.79
N THR A 205 -10.42 5.24 -17.52
CA THR A 205 -10.57 4.72 -16.16
C THR A 205 -9.21 4.37 -15.56
N VAL A 206 -9.00 4.77 -14.31
CA VAL A 206 -7.81 4.42 -13.54
C VAL A 206 -8.12 3.20 -12.68
N ASP A 207 -7.33 2.15 -12.87
CA ASP A 207 -7.51 0.86 -12.20
C ASP A 207 -6.89 0.86 -10.80
N SER A 208 -5.69 1.45 -10.66
CA SER A 208 -4.99 1.50 -9.38
C SER A 208 -4.00 2.65 -9.29
N LEU A 209 -3.64 2.96 -8.05
CA LEU A 209 -2.83 4.11 -7.69
C LEU A 209 -1.84 3.74 -6.57
N ILE A 210 -0.57 4.10 -6.79
CA ILE A 210 0.47 4.14 -5.76
C ILE A 210 0.93 5.59 -5.64
N VAL A 211 1.01 6.11 -4.42
CA VAL A 211 1.52 7.45 -4.13
C VAL A 211 2.62 7.36 -3.09
N ALA A 212 3.64 8.18 -3.29
CA ALA A 212 4.75 8.35 -2.38
C ALA A 212 5.10 9.82 -2.23
N GLN A 213 5.60 10.19 -1.05
CA GLN A 213 6.10 11.53 -0.75
C GLN A 213 7.61 11.47 -0.53
N ASP A 214 8.33 12.35 -1.22
CA ASP A 214 9.76 12.57 -1.03
C ASP A 214 10.06 13.19 0.34
N LYS A 215 11.00 12.60 1.08
CA LYS A 215 11.30 13.04 2.45
C LYS A 215 11.99 14.39 2.54
N ASP A 216 12.70 14.81 1.48
CA ASP A 216 13.48 16.05 1.49
C ASP A 216 12.67 17.25 0.97
N SER A 217 11.94 17.07 -0.13
CA SER A 217 11.17 18.11 -0.81
C SER A 217 9.70 18.13 -0.41
N GLY A 218 9.16 17.02 0.12
CA GLY A 218 7.72 16.86 0.38
C GLY A 218 6.87 16.73 -0.89
N ASN A 219 7.50 16.64 -2.06
CA ASN A 219 6.81 16.47 -3.34
C ASN A 219 6.30 15.03 -3.50
N PHE A 220 5.19 14.90 -4.21
CA PHE A 220 4.58 13.60 -4.46
C PHE A 220 5.06 12.98 -5.78
N GLU A 221 5.24 11.68 -5.76
CA GLU A 221 5.41 10.82 -6.93
C GLU A 221 4.25 9.83 -6.95
N ALA A 222 3.64 9.61 -8.12
CA ALA A 222 2.55 8.66 -8.25
C ALA A 222 2.81 7.68 -9.39
N TYR A 223 2.45 6.42 -9.19
CA TYR A 223 2.33 5.44 -10.24
C TYR A 223 0.87 5.09 -10.44
N VAL A 224 0.44 5.08 -11.70
CA VAL A 224 -0.96 4.94 -12.06
C VAL A 224 -1.08 3.83 -13.09
N LEU A 225 -1.94 2.85 -12.82
CA LEU A 225 -2.35 1.87 -13.82
C LEU A 225 -3.66 2.33 -14.45
N SER A 226 -3.64 2.55 -15.76
CA SER A 226 -4.83 2.87 -16.52
C SER A 226 -4.77 2.15 -17.86
N ASN A 227 -5.83 1.40 -18.18
CA ASN A 227 -5.96 0.69 -19.45
C ASN A 227 -4.71 -0.17 -19.79
N ASN A 228 -4.28 -0.98 -18.81
CA ASN A 228 -3.08 -1.82 -18.87
C ASN A 228 -1.74 -1.07 -19.04
N THR A 229 -1.73 0.26 -19.00
CA THR A 229 -0.52 1.09 -19.12
C THR A 229 -0.15 1.65 -17.75
N VAL A 230 1.12 1.52 -17.39
CA VAL A 230 1.68 2.08 -16.16
C VAL A 230 2.31 3.42 -16.49
N TYR A 231 1.84 4.45 -15.80
CA TYR A 231 2.37 5.81 -15.85
C TYR A 231 3.10 6.14 -14.56
N ASN A 232 4.14 6.96 -14.65
CA ASN A 232 4.77 7.63 -13.51
C ASN A 232 4.50 9.13 -13.63
N ILE A 233 3.98 9.72 -12.56
CA ILE A 233 3.92 11.17 -12.38
C ILE A 233 5.08 11.51 -11.44
N THR A 234 6.10 12.16 -12.00
CA THR A 234 7.34 12.44 -11.28
C THR A 234 7.13 13.47 -10.18
N LYS A 235 8.07 13.54 -9.24
CA LYS A 235 8.14 14.59 -8.20
C LYS A 235 8.23 16.02 -8.76
N THR A 236 8.57 16.15 -10.04
CA THR A 236 8.63 17.43 -10.76
C THR A 236 7.33 17.76 -11.48
N GLY A 237 6.34 16.88 -11.43
CA GLY A 237 5.03 17.06 -12.04
C GLY A 237 4.99 16.74 -13.53
N SER A 238 5.85 15.85 -14.03
CA SER A 238 5.78 15.35 -15.41
C SER A 238 5.22 13.94 -15.44
N ARG A 239 4.36 13.63 -16.41
CA ARG A 239 3.85 12.27 -16.63
C ARG A 239 4.63 11.53 -17.72
N GLU A 240 5.11 10.34 -17.38
CA GLU A 240 5.88 9.47 -18.26
C GLU A 240 5.25 8.07 -18.36
N THR A 241 5.32 7.43 -19.53
CA THR A 241 4.86 6.05 -19.71
C THR A 241 5.97 5.07 -19.36
N VAL A 242 5.78 4.31 -18.29
CA VAL A 242 6.77 3.36 -17.76
C VAL A 242 6.75 2.03 -18.53
N GLY A 243 5.55 1.57 -18.89
CA GLY A 243 5.36 0.34 -19.65
C GLY A 243 3.89 -0.05 -19.73
N ALA A 244 3.61 -1.24 -20.27
CA ALA A 244 2.27 -1.77 -20.37
C ALA A 244 2.23 -3.29 -20.18
N PHE A 245 1.10 -3.81 -19.74
CA PHE A 245 0.83 -5.24 -19.68
C PHE A 245 0.47 -5.79 -21.06
N SER A 246 1.09 -6.91 -21.43
CA SER A 246 0.72 -7.70 -22.60
C SER A 246 -0.64 -8.37 -22.40
N ARG A 247 -1.20 -8.93 -23.47
CA ARG A 247 -2.44 -9.73 -23.40
C ARG A 247 -2.29 -10.96 -22.51
N ASP A 248 -1.08 -11.51 -22.42
CA ASP A 248 -0.76 -12.66 -21.57
C ASP A 248 -0.56 -12.26 -20.11
N GLY A 249 -0.57 -10.96 -19.83
CA GLY A 249 -0.45 -10.40 -18.50
C GLY A 249 0.98 -10.11 -18.07
N ASP A 250 1.96 -10.20 -18.97
CA ASP A 250 3.35 -9.87 -18.67
C ASP A 250 3.60 -8.37 -18.79
N PHE A 251 4.34 -7.79 -17.84
CA PHE A 251 4.73 -6.38 -17.92
C PHE A 251 5.87 -6.17 -18.94
N VAL A 252 5.66 -5.25 -19.87
CA VAL A 252 6.60 -4.84 -20.91
C VAL A 252 7.00 -3.37 -20.70
N PRO A 253 8.25 -3.07 -20.29
CA PRO A 253 8.71 -1.69 -20.07
C PRO A 253 8.87 -0.92 -21.38
N SER A 254 8.58 0.39 -21.36
CA SER A 254 8.65 1.29 -22.52
C SER A 254 10.08 1.54 -23.00
N THR A 255 11.04 1.58 -22.08
CA THR A 255 12.46 1.80 -22.37
C THR A 255 13.29 0.64 -21.84
N LYS A 256 14.40 0.32 -22.51
CA LYS A 256 15.42 -0.59 -21.96
C LYS A 256 16.24 0.09 -20.85
N ALA A 257 16.29 1.42 -20.87
CA ALA A 257 16.96 2.26 -19.88
C ALA A 257 15.98 2.56 -18.73
N GLU A 258 16.05 1.67 -17.75
CA GLU A 258 15.99 1.90 -16.30
C GLU A 258 15.57 3.32 -15.90
N SER A 259 14.27 3.57 -15.73
CA SER A 259 13.83 4.74 -14.97
C SER A 259 14.38 4.56 -13.54
N GLY A 260 15.24 5.49 -13.17
CA GLY A 260 16.21 5.34 -12.09
C GLY A 260 15.61 5.30 -10.69
N GLY A 261 16.39 4.74 -9.77
CA GLY A 261 16.25 4.79 -8.31
C GLY A 261 14.81 4.97 -7.82
N CYS A 262 13.93 4.03 -8.13
CA CYS A 262 12.59 4.04 -7.57
C CYS A 262 12.75 3.92 -6.03
N TYR A 263 12.39 4.97 -5.30
CA TYR A 263 12.34 5.02 -3.84
C TYR A 263 13.65 5.19 -3.04
N SER A 264 14.68 5.89 -3.54
CA SER A 264 15.63 6.47 -2.57
C SER A 264 14.95 7.64 -1.83
N ASN A 265 14.65 7.47 -0.55
CA ASN A 265 14.18 8.52 0.38
C ASN A 265 12.71 8.98 0.25
N ASN A 266 11.75 8.04 0.20
CA ASN A 266 10.30 8.36 0.20
C ASN A 266 9.54 7.69 1.38
N TRP A 267 8.43 8.28 1.79
CA TRP A 267 7.29 7.56 2.41
C TRP A 267 6.29 7.17 1.31
N GLY A 268 5.52 6.09 1.44
CA GLY A 268 4.53 5.73 0.41
C GLY A 268 3.80 4.42 0.69
N ASN A 269 2.66 4.21 0.03
CA ASN A 269 1.83 3.00 0.21
C ASN A 269 2.43 1.75 -0.45
N TYR A 270 3.53 1.91 -1.20
CA TYR A 270 4.31 0.81 -1.76
C TYR A 270 5.61 0.53 -1.01
N CYS A 271 6.10 1.47 -0.19
CA CYS A 271 7.31 1.28 0.58
C CYS A 271 7.03 0.25 1.69
N GLY A 272 7.54 -0.98 1.53
CA GLY A 272 7.28 -2.09 2.45
C GLY A 272 7.45 -1.70 3.93
N GLY A 273 6.56 -2.22 4.78
CA GLY A 273 6.43 -1.85 6.20
C GLY A 273 7.69 -2.03 7.06
N TYR A 274 8.72 -2.71 6.55
CA TYR A 274 10.00 -2.89 7.25
C TYR A 274 11.11 -1.93 6.82
N THR A 275 10.98 -1.25 5.68
CA THR A 275 12.04 -0.35 5.18
C THR A 275 11.91 1.10 5.65
N CYS A 276 10.79 1.49 6.27
CA CYS A 276 10.53 2.91 6.55
C CYS A 276 10.46 3.30 8.03
N TYR A 277 10.33 2.34 8.97
CA TYR A 277 10.31 2.64 10.42
C TYR A 277 11.66 2.57 11.13
N ARG A 278 12.73 2.19 10.42
CA ARG A 278 14.09 2.29 10.94
C ARG A 278 14.96 2.98 9.91
N GLY A 279 15.23 4.27 10.14
CA GLY A 279 16.53 4.80 9.77
C GLY A 279 17.58 3.79 10.21
N CYS A 280 18.42 3.34 9.27
CA CYS A 280 19.53 2.40 9.44
C CYS A 280 19.82 2.01 10.90
N SER A 281 19.22 0.92 11.37
CA SER A 281 19.61 0.31 12.64
C SER A 281 19.93 -1.14 12.36
N CYS A 282 21.22 -1.37 12.14
CA CYS A 282 21.84 -2.68 12.28
C CYS A 282 21.41 -3.23 13.65
N GLY A 283 20.44 -4.13 13.66
CA GLY A 283 19.99 -4.78 14.87
C GLY A 283 21.11 -5.67 15.41
N CYS A 284 21.76 -5.23 16.49
CA CYS A 284 22.48 -6.12 17.40
C CYS A 284 21.45 -6.98 18.15
N GLY A 285 20.88 -7.97 17.46
CA GLY A 285 20.17 -9.11 18.03
C GLY A 285 21.14 -10.29 18.12
N ARG A 286 21.13 -10.99 19.24
CA ARG A 286 22.10 -12.02 19.59
C ARG A 286 22.20 -13.12 18.53
N GLY A 287 23.40 -13.28 17.97
CA GLY A 287 23.97 -14.60 17.71
C GLY A 287 23.57 -15.35 16.45
N TYR A 288 23.59 -14.72 15.26
CA TYR A 288 23.95 -15.41 14.01
C TYR A 288 24.70 -14.43 13.09
N LEU A 289 25.75 -14.91 12.40
CA LEU A 289 26.67 -14.10 11.61
C LEU A 289 25.96 -13.33 10.49
N CYS A 290 26.09 -12.00 10.47
CA CYS A 290 25.78 -11.19 9.29
C CYS A 290 26.81 -11.44 8.19
N GLY A 291 26.37 -12.03 7.08
CA GLY A 291 27.08 -11.96 5.80
C GLY A 291 26.84 -10.60 5.17
N CYS A 292 27.88 -9.75 5.15
CA CYS A 292 27.85 -8.49 4.43
C CYS A 292 27.77 -8.76 2.92
N TYR A 293 26.65 -8.45 2.27
CA TYR A 293 26.66 -8.10 0.85
C TYR A 293 26.76 -6.58 0.73
N SER A 294 27.76 -6.17 -0.05
CA SER A 294 28.30 -4.83 -0.13
C SER A 294 27.34 -3.83 -0.77
N CYS A 295 26.83 -2.88 0.01
CA CYS A 295 26.42 -1.57 -0.53
C CYS A 295 27.63 -0.63 -0.39
N GLY A 296 28.26 -0.31 -1.52
CA GLY A 296 29.43 0.54 -1.60
C GLY A 296 29.08 2.00 -1.36
N CYS A 297 29.15 2.44 -0.10
CA CYS A 297 29.36 3.84 0.29
C CYS A 297 30.27 3.84 1.53
N GLY A 298 31.44 4.48 1.42
CA GLY A 298 32.49 4.41 2.44
C GLY A 298 32.08 5.02 3.78
N CYS A 299 32.04 4.20 4.84
CA CYS A 299 31.93 4.68 6.21
C CYS A 299 33.28 5.23 6.72
N PRO A 300 33.34 6.42 7.33
CA PRO A 300 34.46 6.81 8.18
C PRO A 300 34.45 5.95 9.46
N ARG A 301 35.64 5.52 9.90
CA ARG A 301 35.91 4.58 11.02
C ARG A 301 35.10 4.86 12.31
N PRO A 302 34.75 3.82 13.11
CA PRO A 302 33.93 3.97 14.30
C PRO A 302 34.68 4.61 15.47
N ARG A 303 34.07 5.63 16.10
CA ARG A 303 34.41 6.08 17.45
C ARG A 303 33.61 5.23 18.45
N ARG A 304 34.29 4.67 19.46
CA ARG A 304 33.69 3.89 20.56
C ARG A 304 32.77 4.78 21.40
N CYS A 305 31.53 4.34 21.63
CA CYS A 305 30.68 4.88 22.71
C CYS A 305 31.09 4.26 24.07
N PRO A 306 30.97 4.99 25.19
CA PRO A 306 31.28 4.47 26.51
C PRO A 306 30.12 3.59 27.06
N PRO A 307 30.40 2.70 28.03
CA PRO A 307 29.39 1.80 28.59
C PRO A 307 28.45 2.54 29.54
N CYS A 308 27.15 2.27 29.44
CA CYS A 308 26.15 2.66 30.43
C CYS A 308 26.06 1.59 31.53
N TRP A 309 25.99 2.04 32.78
CA TRP A 309 25.69 1.24 33.97
C TRP A 309 24.19 1.04 34.13
#